data_AF-A0A963LPU3-F1
#
_entry.id   AF-A0A963LPU3-F1
#
_cell.length_a   1.000
_cell.length_b   1.000
_cell.length_c   1.000
_cell.angle_alpha   90.00
_cell.angle_beta   90.00
_cell.angle_gamma   90.00
#
_symmetry.space_group_name_H-M   'P 1'
#
loop_
_entity.id
_entity.type
_entity.pdbx_description
1 polymer ?
#
loop_
_entity_poly.entity_id
_entity_poly.type
_entity_poly.pdbx_seq_one_letter_code
_entity_poly.pdbx_strand_id
1 'polypeptide(L)'
;METTRIIAVRHGETDWNAGGRIQGMRDVPLNDKGRWQADRAARQLADSDEAVAAIYSSDLARAYQTARSIALACGVDVGTDARLRERGFGTFEGKTFTELEQAFPQDTARWRARDASWAPPGGETLL
;
A
#
# COMPACT_ATOMS: atom_id res chain seq x y z
N MET A 1 4.22 -16.23 -28.38
CA MET A 1 4.54 -15.06 -27.53
C MET A 1 4.80 -15.59 -26.14
N GLU A 2 5.91 -15.22 -25.54
CA GLU A 2 6.07 -15.41 -24.10
C GLU A 2 5.18 -14.40 -23.37
N THR A 3 4.53 -14.85 -22.30
CA THR A 3 3.63 -14.03 -21.48
C THR A 3 4.26 -13.80 -20.11
N THR A 4 4.04 -12.62 -19.55
CA THR A 4 4.43 -12.30 -18.17
C THR A 4 3.17 -12.14 -17.35
N ARG A 5 3.02 -12.97 -16.32
CA ARG A 5 1.94 -12.82 -15.35
C ARG A 5 2.36 -11.82 -14.28
N ILE A 6 1.51 -10.82 -14.02
CA ILE A 6 1.71 -9.87 -12.92
C ILE A 6 0.68 -10.17 -11.82
N ILE A 7 1.17 -10.34 -10.59
CA ILE A 7 0.35 -10.50 -9.39
C ILE A 7 0.49 -9.23 -8.56
N ALA A 8 -0.59 -8.46 -8.44
CA ALA A 8 -0.62 -7.26 -7.61
C ALA A 8 -1.12 -7.61 -6.21
N VAL A 9 -0.26 -7.43 -5.20
CA VAL A 9 -0.59 -7.68 -3.78
C VAL A 9 -0.62 -6.36 -3.03
N ARG A 10 -1.75 -6.04 -2.40
CA ARG A 10 -1.82 -4.93 -1.45
C ARG A 10 -1.17 -5.35 -0.13
N HIS A 11 -0.48 -4.42 0.52
CA HIS A 11 0.06 -4.65 1.86
C HIS A 11 -1.03 -5.09 2.86
N GLY A 12 -0.64 -5.84 3.88
CA GLY A 12 -1.52 -6.21 4.98
C GLY A 12 -1.99 -5.01 5.82
N GLU A 13 -2.93 -5.24 6.72
CA GLU A 13 -3.49 -4.21 7.59
C GLU A 13 -2.44 -3.52 8.49
N THR A 14 -2.63 -2.23 8.72
CA THR A 14 -1.90 -1.41 9.68
C THR A 14 -2.87 -0.82 10.70
N ASP A 15 -2.37 -0.28 11.81
CA ASP A 15 -3.23 0.41 12.79
C ASP A 15 -3.95 1.64 12.20
N TRP A 16 -3.35 2.28 11.18
CA TRP A 16 -4.00 3.38 10.47
C TRP A 16 -5.12 2.88 9.57
N ASN A 17 -5.00 1.69 8.97
CA ASN A 17 -6.13 1.08 8.26
C ASN A 17 -7.28 0.77 9.23
N ALA A 18 -6.98 0.14 10.36
CA ALA A 18 -7.99 -0.20 11.38
C ALA A 18 -8.69 1.05 11.94
N GLY A 19 -7.94 2.14 12.12
CA GLY A 19 -8.46 3.44 12.57
C GLY A 19 -9.02 4.34 11.47
N GLY A 20 -9.10 3.90 10.21
CA GLY A 20 -9.61 4.70 9.10
C GLY A 20 -8.80 5.97 8.79
N ARG A 21 -7.50 5.96 9.12
CA ARG A 21 -6.57 7.07 8.88
C ARG A 21 -5.86 6.92 7.55
N ILE A 22 -5.71 8.03 6.84
CA ILE A 22 -5.01 8.09 5.56
C ILE A 22 -3.51 8.00 5.80
N GLN A 23 -2.82 7.09 5.12
CA GLN A 23 -1.39 6.85 5.33
C GLN A 23 -0.51 7.67 4.39
N GLY A 24 -0.80 7.64 3.10
CA GLY A 24 0.10 8.18 2.08
C GLY A 24 1.51 7.62 2.22
N MET A 25 2.50 8.50 2.22
CA MET A 25 3.90 8.11 2.33
C MET A 25 4.40 7.99 3.78
N ARG A 26 3.52 8.08 4.78
CA ARG A 26 3.90 7.79 6.17
C ARG A 26 4.26 6.33 6.35
N ASP A 27 5.38 6.12 7.02
CA ASP A 27 5.93 4.79 7.23
C ASP A 27 5.30 4.12 8.45
N VAL A 28 4.09 3.58 8.25
CA VAL A 28 3.34 2.83 9.27
C VAL A 28 3.53 1.33 9.00
N PRO A 29 4.02 0.54 9.97
CA PRO A 29 4.22 -0.90 9.80
C PRO A 29 2.90 -1.69 9.85
N LEU A 30 2.96 -2.97 9.47
CA LEU A 30 1.83 -3.89 9.65
C LEU A 30 1.48 -4.04 11.14
N ASN A 31 0.19 -4.21 11.43
CA ASN A 31 -0.26 -4.67 12.74
C ASN A 31 -0.27 -6.21 12.80
N ASP A 32 -0.68 -6.81 13.92
CA ASP A 32 -0.73 -8.28 14.06
C ASP A 32 -1.60 -8.96 12.99
N LYS A 33 -2.76 -8.36 12.68
CA LYS A 33 -3.65 -8.86 11.65
C LYS A 33 -3.02 -8.74 10.26
N GLY A 34 -2.30 -7.66 9.98
CA GLY A 34 -1.56 -7.48 8.73
C GLY A 34 -0.42 -8.48 8.56
N ARG A 35 0.32 -8.79 9.64
CA ARG A 35 1.33 -9.85 9.63
C ARG A 35 0.71 -11.22 9.34
N TRP A 36 -0.43 -11.52 9.97
CA TRP A 36 -1.18 -12.75 9.69
C TRP A 36 -1.66 -12.79 8.22
N GLN A 37 -2.17 -11.69 7.68
CA GLN A 37 -2.58 -11.60 6.27
C GLN A 37 -1.40 -11.82 5.31
N ALA A 38 -0.23 -11.24 5.62
CA ALA A 38 0.98 -11.42 4.82
C ALA A 38 1.45 -12.88 4.80
N ASP A 39 1.42 -13.56 5.94
CA ASP A 39 1.73 -15.01 6.04
C ASP A 39 0.73 -15.84 5.21
N ARG A 40 -0.56 -15.52 5.23
CA ARG A 40 -1.56 -16.22 4.41
C ARG A 40 -1.34 -16.04 2.91
N ALA A 41 -1.03 -14.83 2.47
CA ALA A 41 -0.69 -14.55 1.09
C ALA A 41 0.59 -15.29 0.66
N ALA A 42 1.60 -15.32 1.53
CA ALA A 42 2.86 -16.01 1.29
C ALA A 42 2.66 -17.51 1.06
N ARG A 43 1.88 -18.18 1.94
CA ARG A 43 1.56 -19.60 1.79
C ARG A 43 0.81 -19.90 0.49
N GLN A 44 -0.20 -19.09 0.18
CA GLN A 44 -1.00 -19.27 -1.04
C GLN A 44 -0.14 -19.17 -2.32
N LEU A 45 0.86 -18.27 -2.33
CA LEU A 45 1.76 -18.10 -3.47
C LEU A 45 2.83 -19.19 -3.54
N ALA A 46 3.36 -19.63 -2.39
CA ALA A 46 4.32 -20.73 -2.32
C ALA A 46 3.70 -22.08 -2.72
N ASP A 47 2.42 -22.29 -2.41
CA ASP A 47 1.68 -23.51 -2.74
C ASP A 47 1.14 -23.50 -4.19
N SER A 48 1.36 -22.43 -4.96
CA SER A 48 0.87 -22.35 -6.33
C SER A 48 1.75 -23.11 -7.32
N ASP A 49 1.16 -23.66 -8.38
CA ASP A 49 1.90 -24.36 -9.45
C ASP A 49 2.85 -23.43 -10.25
N GLU A 50 2.71 -22.11 -10.11
CA GLU A 50 3.55 -21.12 -10.80
C GLU A 50 4.59 -20.53 -9.85
N ALA A 51 5.87 -20.77 -10.16
CA ALA A 51 6.96 -20.21 -9.38
C ALA A 51 7.01 -18.68 -9.51
N VAL A 52 7.11 -17.98 -8.38
CA VAL A 52 7.35 -16.53 -8.35
C VAL A 52 8.79 -16.27 -8.78
N ALA A 53 8.98 -15.64 -9.93
CA ALA A 53 10.31 -15.37 -10.48
C ALA A 53 10.98 -14.11 -9.89
N ALA A 54 10.18 -13.12 -9.46
CA ALA A 54 10.67 -11.88 -8.89
C ALA A 54 9.61 -11.21 -8.02
N ILE A 55 10.04 -10.46 -7.00
CA ILE A 55 9.16 -9.65 -6.16
C ILE A 55 9.69 -8.21 -6.13
N TYR A 56 8.78 -7.27 -6.43
CA TYR A 56 9.02 -5.84 -6.29
C TYR A 56 8.05 -5.25 -5.27
N SER A 57 8.53 -4.32 -4.46
CA SER A 57 7.71 -3.66 -3.45
C SER A 57 8.03 -2.18 -3.32
N SER A 58 7.06 -1.41 -2.83
CA SER A 58 7.37 -0.13 -2.20
C SER A 58 8.33 -0.34 -1.04
N ASP A 59 9.17 0.66 -0.78
CA ASP A 59 10.07 0.68 0.37
C ASP A 59 9.35 1.07 1.68
N LEU A 60 8.06 1.42 1.65
CA LEU A 60 7.26 1.64 2.86
C LEU A 60 7.10 0.33 3.63
N ALA A 61 7.33 0.36 4.95
CA ALA A 61 7.45 -0.80 5.82
C ALA A 61 6.28 -1.77 5.69
N ARG A 62 5.04 -1.29 5.60
CA ARG A 62 3.86 -2.15 5.39
C ARG A 62 3.93 -3.00 4.12
N ALA A 63 4.35 -2.41 3.00
CA ALA A 63 4.47 -3.11 1.73
C ALA A 63 5.70 -4.02 1.74
N TYR A 64 6.83 -3.52 2.26
CA TYR A 64 8.06 -4.31 2.37
C TYR A 64 7.88 -5.53 3.29
N GLN A 65 7.20 -5.40 4.43
CA GLN A 65 6.93 -6.53 5.35
C GLN A 65 6.02 -7.59 4.72
N THR A 66 5.00 -7.18 3.95
CA THR A 66 4.17 -8.12 3.19
C THR A 66 4.99 -8.84 2.12
N ALA A 67 5.74 -8.10 1.31
CA ALA A 67 6.60 -8.66 0.26
C ALA A 67 7.66 -9.60 0.83
N ARG A 68 8.29 -9.24 1.96
CA ARG A 68 9.30 -10.06 2.64
C ARG A 68 8.73 -11.40 3.10
N SER A 69 7.49 -11.42 3.58
CA SER A 69 6.82 -12.66 3.99
C SER A 69 6.66 -13.61 2.79
N ILE A 70 6.25 -13.07 1.63
CA ILE A 70 6.11 -13.82 0.38
C ILE A 70 7.47 -14.29 -0.13
N ALA A 71 8.47 -13.41 -0.16
CA ALA A 71 9.84 -13.71 -0.56
C ALA A 71 10.44 -14.88 0.22
N LEU A 72 10.29 -14.88 1.54
CA LEU A 72 10.77 -15.97 2.39
C LEU A 72 10.10 -17.31 2.06
N ALA A 73 8.80 -17.31 1.76
CA ALA A 73 8.07 -18.53 1.42
C ALA A 73 8.38 -19.04 -0.01
N CYS A 74 8.62 -18.13 -0.95
CA CYS A 74 8.93 -18.46 -2.35
C CYS A 74 10.43 -18.64 -2.63
N GLY A 75 11.31 -18.31 -1.68
CA GLY A 75 12.76 -18.43 -1.85
C GLY A 75 13.38 -17.41 -2.81
N VAL A 76 12.82 -16.20 -2.89
CA VAL A 76 13.28 -15.11 -3.77
C VAL A 76 13.54 -13.83 -2.99
N ASP A 77 14.40 -12.95 -3.51
CA ASP A 77 14.67 -11.65 -2.91
C ASP A 77 13.60 -10.60 -3.26
N VAL A 78 13.50 -9.57 -2.41
CA VAL A 78 12.63 -8.40 -2.65
C VAL A 78 13.44 -7.24 -3.20
N GLY A 79 13.10 -6.77 -4.40
CA GLY A 79 13.57 -5.49 -4.92
C GLY A 79 12.64 -4.35 -4.47
N THR A 80 13.19 -3.29 -3.88
CA THR A 80 12.39 -2.09 -3.53
C THR A 80 12.44 -1.04 -4.62
N ASP A 81 11.31 -0.40 -4.91
CA ASP A 81 11.20 0.70 -5.86
C ASP A 81 10.31 1.82 -5.31
N ALA A 82 10.87 3.02 -5.15
CA ALA A 82 10.15 4.17 -4.61
C ALA A 82 8.97 4.62 -5.50
N ARG A 83 8.97 4.25 -6.79
CA ARG A 83 7.84 4.52 -7.71
C ARG A 83 6.60 3.70 -7.39
N LEU A 84 6.72 2.65 -6.57
CA LEU A 84 5.61 1.83 -6.09
C LEU A 84 4.99 2.36 -4.79
N ARG A 85 5.49 3.48 -4.25
CA ARG A 85 4.91 4.10 -3.05
C ARG A 85 3.45 4.46 -3.27
N GLU A 86 2.69 4.42 -2.17
CA GLU A 86 1.36 5.00 -2.15
C GLU A 86 1.44 6.49 -2.46
N ARG A 87 0.38 7.03 -3.09
CA ARG A 87 0.27 8.45 -3.38
C ARG A 87 0.52 9.28 -2.13
N GLY A 88 1.30 10.36 -2.25
CA GLY A 88 1.49 11.34 -1.19
C GLY A 88 0.18 12.05 -0.88
N PHE A 89 -0.23 12.04 0.39
CA PHE A 89 -1.47 12.70 0.82
C PHE A 89 -1.24 13.99 1.59
N GLY A 90 0.02 14.40 1.79
CA GLY A 90 0.37 15.69 2.38
C GLY A 90 -0.34 15.93 3.71
N THR A 91 -1.06 17.05 3.82
CA THR A 91 -1.80 17.43 5.03
C THR A 91 -2.92 16.46 5.42
N PHE A 92 -3.35 15.56 4.54
CA PHE A 92 -4.38 14.57 4.83
C PHE A 92 -3.83 13.35 5.60
N GLU A 93 -2.53 13.12 5.57
CA GLU A 93 -1.91 11.97 6.24
C GLU A 93 -2.15 12.03 7.76
N GLY A 94 -2.49 10.88 8.34
CA GLY A 94 -2.83 10.71 9.75
C GLY A 94 -4.26 11.10 10.10
N LYS A 95 -5.01 11.73 9.19
CA LYS A 95 -6.39 12.13 9.44
C LYS A 95 -7.38 11.06 9.03
N THR A 96 -8.48 10.96 9.77
CA THR A 96 -9.65 10.22 9.36
C THR A 96 -10.45 11.01 8.34
N PHE A 97 -11.31 10.31 7.61
CA PHE A 97 -12.21 10.95 6.67
C PHE A 97 -13.11 12.00 7.34
N THR A 98 -13.64 11.70 8.54
CA THR A 98 -14.49 12.63 9.31
C THR A 98 -13.74 13.88 9.76
N GLU A 99 -12.49 13.73 10.23
CA GLU A 99 -11.64 14.89 10.58
C GLU A 99 -11.42 15.80 9.37
N LEU A 100 -11.27 15.22 8.17
CA LEU A 100 -11.10 15.98 6.94
C LEU A 100 -12.38 16.69 6.47
N GLU A 101 -13.55 16.04 6.55
CA GLU A 101 -14.81 16.71 6.23
C GLU A 101 -15.05 17.94 7.08
N GLN A 102 -14.66 17.89 8.36
CA GLN A 102 -14.82 18.99 9.30
C GLN A 102 -13.79 20.10 9.06
N ALA A 103 -12.53 19.75 8.84
CA ALA A 103 -11.44 20.72 8.71
C ALA A 103 -11.28 21.29 7.29
N PHE A 104 -11.55 20.48 6.26
CA PHE A 104 -11.28 20.79 4.84
C PHE A 104 -12.42 20.32 3.93
N PRO A 105 -13.67 20.81 4.08
CA PRO A 105 -14.83 20.26 3.36
C PRO A 105 -14.71 20.36 1.83
N GLN A 106 -14.15 21.46 1.30
CA GLN A 106 -13.99 21.65 -0.15
C GLN A 106 -12.92 20.72 -0.74
N ASP A 107 -11.76 20.62 -0.09
CA ASP A 107 -10.68 19.73 -0.50
C ASP A 107 -11.10 18.26 -0.41
N THR A 108 -11.82 17.91 0.66
CA THR A 108 -12.38 16.57 0.84
C THR A 108 -13.40 16.23 -0.25
N ALA A 109 -14.21 17.20 -0.68
CA ALA A 109 -15.14 17.03 -1.80
C ALA A 109 -14.40 16.79 -3.12
N ARG A 110 -13.33 17.54 -3.42
CA ARG A 110 -12.48 17.32 -4.60
C ARG A 110 -11.81 15.95 -4.56
N TRP A 111 -11.30 15.56 -3.40
CA TRP A 111 -10.71 14.24 -3.21
C TRP A 111 -11.73 13.11 -3.44
N ARG A 112 -12.94 13.23 -2.88
CA ARG A 112 -14.04 12.27 -3.11
C ARG A 112 -14.45 12.17 -4.57
N ALA A 113 -14.47 13.31 -5.27
CA ALA A 113 -14.77 13.36 -6.70
C ALA A 113 -13.64 12.77 -7.56
N ARG A 114 -12.50 12.39 -6.95
CA ARG A 114 -11.29 11.91 -7.63
C ARG A 114 -10.82 12.88 -8.72
N ASP A 115 -10.88 14.18 -8.44
CA ASP A 115 -10.30 15.21 -9.31
C ASP A 115 -8.82 14.88 -9.54
N ALA A 116 -8.48 14.51 -10.76
CA ALA A 116 -7.16 13.99 -11.10
C ALA A 116 -6.08 15.08 -11.05
N SER A 117 -6.49 16.34 -11.26
CA SER A 117 -5.61 17.51 -11.32
C SER A 117 -5.35 18.15 -9.95
N TRP A 118 -6.10 17.72 -8.93
CA TRP A 118 -6.01 18.27 -7.59
C TRP A 118 -5.22 17.34 -6.67
N ALA A 119 -4.46 17.93 -5.75
CA ALA A 119 -3.73 17.25 -4.70
C ALA A 119 -3.98 17.94 -3.36
N PRO A 120 -4.01 17.19 -2.23
CA PRO A 120 -3.91 17.80 -0.91
C PRO A 120 -2.63 18.65 -0.83
N PRO A 121 -2.61 19.75 -0.06
CA PRO A 121 -1.38 20.52 0.14
C PRO A 121 -0.20 19.64 0.58
N GLY A 122 0.90 19.70 -0.18
CA GLY A 122 2.08 18.86 0.04
C GLY A 122 1.93 17.38 -0.34
N GLY A 123 0.85 17.02 -1.06
CA GLY A 123 0.61 15.69 -1.61
C GLY A 123 0.81 15.63 -3.13
N GLU A 124 0.33 14.55 -3.73
CA GLU A 124 0.47 14.25 -5.17
C GLU A 124 -0.89 14.18 -5.88
N THR A 125 -0.89 14.53 -7.17
CA THR A 125 -2.02 14.39 -8.08
C THR A 125 -2.25 12.93 -8.48
N LEU A 126 -3.33 12.64 -9.24
CA LEU A 126 -3.48 11.34 -9.92
C LEU A 126 -2.85 11.33 -11.32
N LEU A 127 -2.45 12.50 -11.81
CA LEU A 127 -1.72 12.73 -13.05
C LEU A 127 -0.22 12.73 -12.79
#